data_AF-A0A1I8P8C3-F1
#
_entry.id   AF-A0A1I8P8C3-F1
#
_cell.length_a   1.000
_cell.length_b   1.000
_cell.length_c   1.000
_cell.angle_alpha   90.00
_cell.angle_beta   90.00
_cell.angle_gamma   90.00
#
_symmetry.space_group_name_H-M   'P 1'
#
loop_
_entity.id
_entity.type
_entity.pdbx_description
1 polymer ?
#
loop_
_entity_poly.entity_id
_entity_poly.type
_entity_poly.pdbx_seq_one_letter_code
_entity_poly.pdbx_strand_id
1 'polypeptide(L)'
;MQAIAFEKINCNMVKNFVIVTIVIFLSLQCQGADLPSDIAKCKAGDNACIRDKIMELFKKFPKGNPEFGMPNISALSKNNVVISRASPDAPVQLNFKFLDYTCYGFENAVVVNTTGWTKKPKVIEAHLRVPSLRMGGEYEGSGKILFLTLNGKGKGLVELVDCTAFTKFEIRLEKRNNGKNYAKIIKMKVDLEPKKN
;
A
#
# COMPACT_ATOMS: atom_id res chain seq x y z
N MET A 1 -46.44 1.21 39.48
CA MET A 1 -45.37 1.88 40.25
C MET A 1 -44.55 0.79 40.94
N GLN A 2 -43.28 0.72 40.56
CA GLN A 2 -42.15 -0.13 41.00
C GLN A 2 -42.38 -1.23 42.06
N ALA A 3 -42.04 -2.47 41.70
CA ALA A 3 -40.86 -3.20 42.21
C ALA A 3 -40.83 -4.61 41.59
N ILE A 4 -39.84 -4.88 40.73
CA ILE A 4 -39.52 -6.24 40.25
C ILE A 4 -38.45 -6.78 41.20
N ALA A 5 -38.80 -7.78 42.01
CA ALA A 5 -37.84 -8.56 42.78
C ALA A 5 -37.22 -9.63 41.88
N PHE A 6 -35.89 -9.64 41.83
CA PHE A 6 -35.08 -10.64 41.15
C PHE A 6 -35.21 -12.01 41.82
N GLU A 7 -35.62 -13.03 41.07
CA GLU A 7 -35.47 -14.42 41.46
C GLU A 7 -34.36 -15.10 40.63
N LYS A 8 -33.23 -15.32 41.32
CA LYS A 8 -32.14 -16.28 41.08
C LYS A 8 -31.95 -16.81 39.66
N ILE A 9 -31.03 -16.18 38.92
CA ILE A 9 -30.40 -16.79 37.76
C ILE A 9 -29.37 -17.82 38.24
N ASN A 10 -29.54 -19.07 37.80
CA ASN A 10 -28.67 -20.21 38.10
C ASN A 10 -27.22 -19.97 37.61
N CYS A 11 -26.26 -19.90 38.52
CA CYS A 11 -24.89 -19.42 38.27
C CYS A 11 -24.08 -20.30 37.30
N ASN A 12 -24.40 -21.59 37.17
CA ASN A 12 -23.78 -22.49 36.19
C ASN A 12 -24.24 -22.21 34.74
N MET A 13 -25.45 -21.69 34.57
CA MET A 13 -26.01 -21.34 33.27
C MET A 13 -25.42 -20.02 32.75
N VAL A 14 -25.17 -19.06 33.65
CA VAL A 14 -24.46 -17.79 33.34
C VAL A 14 -23.01 -18.06 32.95
N LYS A 15 -22.31 -18.94 33.66
CA LYS A 15 -20.91 -19.29 33.34
C LYS A 15 -20.79 -19.89 31.94
N ASN A 16 -21.67 -20.81 31.56
CA ASN A 16 -21.67 -21.39 30.21
C ASN A 16 -22.07 -20.38 29.14
N PHE A 17 -23.04 -19.51 29.40
CA PHE A 17 -23.45 -18.47 28.44
C PHE A 17 -22.35 -17.42 28.21
N VAL A 18 -21.63 -17.05 29.27
CA VAL A 18 -20.48 -16.13 29.21
C VAL A 18 -19.29 -16.79 28.49
N ILE A 19 -19.01 -18.07 28.73
CA ILE A 19 -17.97 -18.82 28.01
C ILE A 19 -18.32 -18.92 26.52
N VAL A 20 -19.58 -19.23 26.18
CA VAL A 20 -20.03 -19.32 24.77
C VAL A 20 -19.92 -17.96 24.07
N THR A 21 -20.32 -16.87 24.72
CA THR A 21 -20.19 -15.52 24.13
C THR A 21 -18.73 -15.09 23.99
N ILE A 22 -17.85 -15.41 24.95
CA ILE A 22 -16.41 -15.14 24.85
C ILE A 22 -15.76 -15.96 23.73
N VAL A 23 -16.13 -17.24 23.54
CA VAL A 23 -15.63 -18.10 22.46
C VAL A 23 -16.12 -17.63 21.08
N ILE A 24 -17.36 -17.13 20.98
CA ILE A 24 -17.90 -16.52 19.75
C ILE A 24 -17.18 -15.20 19.44
N PHE A 25 -16.89 -14.36 20.44
CA PHE A 25 -16.12 -13.12 20.25
C PHE A 25 -14.64 -13.38 19.87
N LEU A 26 -14.02 -14.42 20.44
CA LEU A 26 -12.63 -14.81 20.14
C LEU A 26 -12.48 -15.43 18.75
N SER A 27 -13.49 -16.17 18.27
CA SER A 27 -13.46 -16.78 16.92
C SER A 27 -13.67 -15.77 15.79
N LEU A 28 -14.14 -14.55 16.09
CA LEU A 28 -14.30 -13.46 15.12
C LEU A 28 -13.00 -12.67 14.85
N GLN A 29 -11.92 -12.88 15.61
CA GLN A 29 -10.68 -12.10 15.51
C GLN A 29 -9.58 -12.75 14.65
N CYS A 30 -9.96 -13.46 13.57
CA CYS A 30 -8.99 -13.92 12.58
C CYS A 30 -9.50 -13.72 11.15
N GLN A 31 -9.91 -12.51 10.80
CA GLN A 31 -9.96 -12.12 9.38
C GLN A 31 -8.52 -11.87 8.91
N GLY A 32 -7.91 -12.89 8.34
CA GLY A 32 -6.90 -12.62 7.32
C GLY A 32 -7.61 -11.91 6.18
N ALA A 33 -7.28 -10.63 5.95
CA ALA A 33 -7.83 -9.80 4.88
C ALA A 33 -7.93 -10.56 3.54
N ASP A 34 -9.12 -11.03 3.21
CA ASP A 34 -9.47 -11.56 1.88
C ASP A 34 -10.00 -10.38 1.05
N LEU A 35 -9.87 -10.45 -0.28
CA LEU A 35 -10.46 -9.44 -1.16
C LEU A 35 -11.99 -9.37 -0.93
N PRO A 36 -12.62 -8.20 -1.13
CA PRO A 36 -14.07 -8.07 -1.08
C PRO A 36 -14.75 -9.13 -1.95
N SER A 37 -15.89 -9.66 -1.49
CA SER A 37 -16.57 -10.80 -2.13
C SER A 37 -17.01 -10.52 -3.57
N ASP A 38 -17.18 -9.25 -3.92
CA ASP A 38 -17.55 -8.80 -5.25
C ASP A 38 -16.35 -8.61 -6.20
N ILE A 39 -15.12 -8.72 -5.70
CA ILE A 39 -13.90 -8.74 -6.52
C ILE A 39 -13.53 -10.19 -6.85
N ALA A 40 -13.87 -10.62 -8.07
CA ALA A 40 -13.52 -11.95 -8.54
C ALA A 40 -11.99 -12.19 -8.55
N LYS A 41 -11.57 -13.35 -8.03
CA LYS A 41 -10.16 -13.77 -7.97
C LYS A 41 -9.65 -14.21 -9.34
N CYS A 42 -8.41 -13.85 -9.66
CA CYS A 42 -7.74 -14.28 -10.88
C CYS A 42 -7.02 -15.62 -10.71
N LYS A 43 -6.87 -16.35 -11.83
CA LYS A 43 -6.02 -17.54 -11.88
C LYS A 43 -4.55 -17.13 -11.79
N ALA A 44 -3.74 -17.92 -11.09
CA ALA A 44 -2.29 -17.69 -11.07
C ALA A 44 -1.72 -17.77 -12.50
N GLY A 45 -0.93 -16.77 -12.87
CA GLY A 45 -0.36 -16.57 -14.20
C GLY A 45 -1.22 -15.74 -15.16
N ASP A 46 -2.48 -15.45 -14.80
CA ASP A 46 -3.38 -14.62 -15.61
C ASP A 46 -3.12 -13.13 -15.38
N ASN A 47 -2.06 -12.63 -16.01
CA ASN A 47 -1.62 -11.25 -15.89
C ASN A 47 -2.66 -10.23 -16.38
N ALA A 48 -3.49 -10.60 -17.37
CA ALA A 48 -4.51 -9.73 -17.92
C ALA A 48 -5.66 -9.54 -16.92
N CYS A 49 -6.17 -10.64 -16.35
CA CYS A 49 -7.15 -10.58 -15.28
C CYS A 49 -6.64 -9.73 -14.11
N ILE A 50 -5.39 -9.91 -13.70
CA ILE A 50 -4.83 -9.20 -12.54
C ILE A 50 -4.69 -7.71 -12.82
N ARG A 51 -4.20 -7.32 -14.00
CA ARG A 51 -4.19 -5.93 -14.46
C ARG A 51 -5.58 -5.31 -14.35
N ASP A 52 -6.61 -5.99 -14.85
CA ASP A 52 -7.99 -5.51 -14.82
C ASP A 52 -8.54 -5.39 -13.40
N LYS A 53 -8.23 -6.34 -12.53
CA LYS A 53 -8.62 -6.28 -11.11
C LYS A 53 -7.91 -5.18 -10.33
N ILE A 54 -6.67 -4.86 -10.65
CA ILE A 54 -6.00 -3.70 -10.05
C ILE A 54 -6.70 -2.40 -10.46
N MET A 55 -7.05 -2.23 -11.73
CA MET A 55 -7.78 -1.05 -12.21
C MET A 55 -9.18 -0.95 -11.59
N GLU A 56 -9.89 -2.06 -11.45
CA GLU A 56 -11.19 -2.12 -10.78
C GLU A 56 -11.07 -1.68 -9.30
N LEU A 57 -10.05 -2.18 -8.59
CA LEU A 57 -9.77 -1.79 -7.21
C LEU A 57 -9.43 -0.30 -7.10
N PHE A 58 -8.63 0.24 -8.03
CA PHE A 58 -8.26 1.66 -8.01
C PHE A 58 -9.49 2.58 -8.13
N LYS A 59 -10.40 2.24 -9.05
CA LYS A 59 -11.65 2.99 -9.26
C LYS A 59 -12.61 2.86 -8.09
N LYS A 60 -12.71 1.66 -7.50
CA LYS A 60 -13.70 1.35 -6.47
C LYS A 60 -13.28 1.83 -5.08
N PHE A 61 -12.00 1.75 -4.77
CA PHE A 61 -11.45 2.09 -3.45
C PHE A 61 -10.32 3.13 -3.55
N PRO A 62 -10.56 4.32 -4.15
CA PRO A 62 -9.53 5.35 -4.30
C PRO A 62 -9.01 5.84 -2.95
N LYS A 63 -9.90 5.90 -1.94
CA LYS A 63 -9.56 6.26 -0.56
C LYS A 63 -9.04 5.08 0.28
N GLY A 64 -8.83 3.92 -0.34
CA GLY A 64 -8.47 2.67 0.33
C GLY A 64 -9.67 1.95 0.95
N ASN A 65 -9.39 0.82 1.58
CA ASN A 65 -10.36 0.05 2.34
C ASN A 65 -9.62 -0.69 3.49
N PRO A 66 -9.88 -0.34 4.75
CA PRO A 66 -9.21 -0.94 5.91
C PRO A 66 -9.56 -2.41 6.13
N GLU A 67 -10.73 -2.88 5.68
CA GLU A 67 -11.20 -4.26 5.91
C GLU A 67 -10.25 -5.29 5.28
N PHE A 68 -9.70 -4.99 4.11
CA PHE A 68 -8.70 -5.83 3.46
C PHE A 68 -7.30 -5.20 3.39
N GLY A 69 -7.07 -4.15 4.19
CA GLY A 69 -5.76 -3.50 4.35
C GLY A 69 -5.28 -2.72 3.14
N MET A 70 -6.18 -2.24 2.29
CA MET A 70 -5.83 -1.38 1.15
C MET A 70 -5.63 0.07 1.60
N PRO A 71 -4.44 0.67 1.36
CA PRO A 71 -4.17 2.05 1.74
C PRO A 71 -4.93 3.04 0.86
N ASN A 72 -4.99 4.30 1.29
CA ASN A 72 -5.50 5.40 0.48
C ASN A 72 -4.58 5.65 -0.73
N ILE A 73 -4.94 5.12 -1.89
CA ILE A 73 -4.14 5.28 -3.11
C ILE A 73 -4.25 6.67 -3.72
N SER A 74 -5.32 7.42 -3.41
CA SER A 74 -5.48 8.80 -3.87
C SER A 74 -4.55 9.79 -3.15
N ALA A 75 -4.04 9.40 -1.98
CA ALA A 75 -3.07 10.16 -1.20
C ALA A 75 -2.18 9.19 -0.40
N LEU A 76 -1.12 8.70 -1.05
CA LEU A 76 -0.15 7.80 -0.41
C LEU A 76 0.87 8.60 0.38
N SER A 77 0.74 8.58 1.70
CA SER A 77 1.66 9.29 2.61
C SER A 77 2.70 8.37 3.22
N LYS A 78 3.94 8.87 3.34
CA LYS A 78 5.05 8.18 4.02
C LYS A 78 6.00 9.20 4.63
N ASN A 79 6.55 8.87 5.79
CA ASN A 79 7.58 9.69 6.44
C ASN A 79 8.98 9.16 6.11
N ASN A 80 9.96 10.05 6.11
CA ASN A 80 11.38 9.73 5.93
C ASN A 80 11.69 9.00 4.62
N VAL A 81 11.17 9.51 3.50
CA VAL A 81 11.44 8.96 2.17
C VAL A 81 12.76 9.53 1.65
N VAL A 82 13.76 8.68 1.45
CA VAL A 82 15.04 9.08 0.84
C VAL A 82 14.93 8.96 -0.68
N ILE A 83 15.05 10.09 -1.39
CA ILE A 83 14.97 10.14 -2.85
C ILE A 83 16.36 9.94 -3.46
N SER A 84 17.37 10.60 -2.90
CA SER A 84 18.75 10.47 -3.39
C SER A 84 19.75 10.48 -2.23
N ARG A 85 20.87 9.81 -2.44
CA ARG A 85 22.05 9.89 -1.58
C ARG A 85 23.25 10.22 -2.45
N ALA A 86 24.09 11.11 -1.97
CA ALA A 86 25.37 11.42 -2.59
C ALA A 86 26.20 10.13 -2.68
N SER A 87 26.84 9.92 -3.83
CA SER A 87 27.72 8.77 -4.08
C SER A 87 29.02 9.30 -4.64
N PRO A 88 30.20 8.82 -4.17
CA PRO A 88 31.51 9.32 -4.63
C PRO A 88 31.65 9.37 -6.15
N ASP A 89 31.09 8.39 -6.84
CA ASP A 89 31.22 8.21 -8.30
C ASP A 89 30.11 8.89 -9.13
N ALA A 90 29.15 9.57 -8.49
CA ALA A 90 28.05 10.22 -9.19
C ALA A 90 28.43 11.64 -9.65
N PRO A 91 28.08 12.03 -10.89
CA PRO A 91 28.34 13.40 -11.40
C PRO A 91 27.56 14.47 -10.63
N VAL A 92 26.53 14.08 -9.89
CA VAL A 92 25.74 14.95 -9.01
C VAL A 92 25.78 14.39 -7.59
N GLN A 93 26.30 15.18 -6.65
CA GLN A 93 26.38 14.83 -5.23
C GLN A 93 25.17 15.41 -4.50
N LEU A 94 24.05 14.68 -4.47
CA LEU A 94 22.80 15.16 -3.86
C LEU A 94 22.27 14.19 -2.80
N ASN A 95 22.18 14.66 -1.57
CA ASN A 95 21.36 14.05 -0.53
C ASN A 95 20.00 14.74 -0.51
N PHE A 96 18.93 13.99 -0.76
CA PHE A 96 17.58 14.53 -0.74
C PHE A 96 16.64 13.54 -0.08
N LYS A 97 15.89 14.02 0.92
CA LYS A 97 14.84 13.25 1.58
C LYS A 97 13.61 14.13 1.83
N PHE A 98 12.46 13.48 1.86
CA PHE A 98 11.24 14.03 2.42
C PHE A 98 11.08 13.57 3.86
N LEU A 99 10.78 14.50 4.77
CA LEU A 99 10.47 14.25 6.18
C LEU A 99 9.03 13.71 6.28
N ASP A 100 8.10 14.37 5.62
CA ASP A 100 6.79 13.89 5.24
C ASP A 100 6.64 13.97 3.72
N TYR A 101 6.02 12.96 3.13
CA TYR A 101 5.82 12.87 1.69
C TYR A 101 4.42 12.36 1.45
N THR A 102 3.67 13.01 0.57
CA THR A 102 2.41 12.51 0.06
C THR A 102 2.41 12.53 -1.46
N CYS A 103 2.02 11.40 -2.04
CA CYS A 103 1.87 11.21 -3.47
C CYS A 103 0.40 11.08 -3.84
N TYR A 104 -0.03 11.82 -4.86
CA TYR A 104 -1.39 11.89 -5.35
C TYR A 104 -1.46 11.47 -6.82
N GLY A 105 -2.59 10.92 -7.24
CA GLY A 105 -2.91 10.67 -8.66
C GLY A 105 -2.92 9.19 -9.08
N PHE A 106 -2.56 8.25 -8.20
CA PHE A 106 -2.56 6.82 -8.53
C PHE A 106 -3.96 6.24 -8.74
N GLU A 107 -5.00 6.84 -8.16
CA GLU A 107 -6.40 6.50 -8.41
C GLU A 107 -6.82 6.68 -9.87
N ASN A 108 -6.11 7.56 -10.60
CA ASN A 108 -6.32 7.81 -12.03
C ASN A 108 -5.30 7.06 -12.90
N ALA A 109 -4.46 6.20 -12.32
CA ALA A 109 -3.46 5.45 -13.06
C ALA A 109 -4.10 4.35 -13.92
N VAL A 110 -3.62 4.20 -15.14
CA VAL A 110 -3.96 3.11 -16.04
C VAL A 110 -2.88 2.06 -15.97
N VAL A 111 -3.22 0.86 -15.51
CA VAL A 111 -2.28 -0.28 -15.51
C VAL A 111 -2.18 -0.84 -16.93
N VAL A 112 -1.03 -0.65 -17.57
CA VAL A 112 -0.77 -1.08 -18.93
C VAL A 112 -0.49 -2.58 -18.96
N ASN A 113 0.35 -3.07 -18.05
CA ASN A 113 0.72 -4.47 -18.00
C ASN A 113 1.15 -4.88 -16.58
N THR A 114 1.04 -6.17 -16.26
CA THR A 114 1.63 -6.76 -15.05
C THR A 114 2.27 -8.11 -15.36
N THR A 115 3.28 -8.52 -14.59
CA THR A 115 3.96 -9.81 -14.77
C THR A 115 4.36 -10.42 -13.42
N GLY A 116 4.71 -11.71 -13.43
CA GLY A 116 5.29 -12.39 -12.25
C GLY A 116 4.29 -13.01 -11.27
N TRP A 117 2.98 -12.93 -11.57
CA TRP A 117 1.89 -13.42 -10.71
C TRP A 117 1.71 -14.95 -10.73
N THR A 118 2.73 -15.69 -10.32
CA THR A 118 2.69 -17.16 -10.25
C THR A 118 2.17 -17.66 -8.89
N LYS A 119 2.06 -18.99 -8.71
CA LYS A 119 1.70 -19.59 -7.40
C LYS A 119 2.74 -19.33 -6.29
N LYS A 120 4.00 -19.07 -6.68
CA LYS A 120 5.12 -18.81 -5.76
C LYS A 120 5.90 -17.59 -6.29
N PRO A 121 5.30 -16.39 -6.28
CA PRO A 121 5.90 -15.22 -6.87
C PRO A 121 7.14 -14.80 -6.06
N LYS A 122 8.22 -14.48 -6.76
CA LYS A 122 9.43 -13.89 -6.17
C LYS A 122 9.60 -12.43 -6.59
N VAL A 123 9.21 -12.13 -7.82
CA VAL A 123 9.25 -10.80 -8.41
C VAL A 123 7.93 -10.57 -9.13
N ILE A 124 7.33 -9.41 -8.92
CA ILE A 124 6.14 -8.94 -9.62
C ILE A 124 6.44 -7.55 -10.17
N GLU A 125 6.02 -7.32 -11.40
CA GLU A 125 6.25 -6.05 -12.08
C GLU A 125 4.92 -5.49 -12.62
N ALA A 126 4.81 -4.16 -12.64
CA ALA A 126 3.66 -3.45 -13.16
C ALA A 126 4.11 -2.20 -13.91
N HIS A 127 3.53 -2.00 -15.10
CA HIS A 127 3.69 -0.78 -15.89
C HIS A 127 2.40 0.02 -15.80
N LEU A 128 2.50 1.29 -15.41
CA LEU A 128 1.36 2.18 -15.26
C LEU A 128 1.59 3.45 -16.08
N ARG A 129 0.52 4.02 -16.61
CA ARG A 129 0.48 5.42 -17.05
C ARG A 129 -0.28 6.21 -16.01
N VAL A 130 0.29 7.30 -15.54
CA VAL A 130 -0.32 8.19 -14.55
C VAL A 130 -0.48 9.57 -15.20
N PRO A 131 -1.71 10.01 -15.48
CA PRO A 131 -1.94 11.29 -16.18
C PRO A 131 -1.40 12.51 -15.44
N SER A 132 -1.49 12.51 -14.11
CA SER A 132 -0.97 13.57 -13.26
C SER A 132 -0.52 12.99 -11.94
N LEU A 133 0.79 12.97 -11.70
CA LEU A 133 1.39 12.55 -10.44
C LEU A 133 1.88 13.79 -9.69
N ARG A 134 1.36 14.02 -8.49
CA ARG A 134 1.80 15.14 -7.63
C ARG A 134 2.43 14.58 -6.37
N MET A 135 3.64 15.01 -6.06
CA MET A 135 4.43 14.56 -4.93
C MET A 135 4.83 15.78 -4.12
N GLY A 136 4.43 15.85 -2.85
CA GLY A 136 4.74 17.01 -2.04
C GLY A 136 4.95 16.69 -0.57
N GLY A 137 5.64 17.59 0.11
CA GLY A 137 5.94 17.49 1.53
C GLY A 137 7.15 18.32 1.93
N GLU A 138 7.48 18.26 3.21
CA GLU A 138 8.65 18.89 3.80
C GLU A 138 9.90 18.09 3.41
N TYR A 139 10.88 18.79 2.85
CA TYR A 139 12.12 18.19 2.39
C TYR A 139 13.32 18.76 3.14
N GLU A 140 14.37 17.95 3.16
CA GLU A 140 15.71 18.37 3.52
C GLU A 140 16.65 17.90 2.40
N GLY A 141 17.34 18.85 1.78
CA GLY A 141 18.26 18.60 0.68
C GLY A 141 19.61 19.27 0.94
N SER A 142 20.68 18.53 0.69
CA SER A 142 22.04 19.08 0.69
C SER A 142 22.88 18.45 -0.40
N GLY A 143 23.76 19.22 -1.02
CA GLY A 143 24.56 18.69 -2.11
C GLY A 143 25.40 19.72 -2.85
N LYS A 144 26.07 19.24 -3.88
CA LYS A 144 26.81 20.04 -4.84
C LYS A 144 26.46 19.62 -6.25
N ILE A 145 26.08 20.59 -7.07
CA ILE A 145 25.89 20.43 -8.51
C ILE A 145 26.91 21.33 -9.18
N LEU A 146 27.93 20.73 -9.82
CA LEU A 146 29.07 21.44 -10.36
C LEU A 146 29.72 22.34 -9.29
N PHE A 147 29.62 23.67 -9.44
CA PHE A 147 30.13 24.67 -8.49
C PHE A 147 29.08 25.19 -7.50
N LEU A 148 27.80 24.82 -7.65
CA LEU A 148 26.71 25.27 -6.80
C LEU A 148 26.56 24.37 -5.58
N THR A 149 26.62 24.96 -4.39
CA THR A 149 26.27 24.25 -3.16
C THR A 149 24.79 24.46 -2.87
N LEU A 150 24.06 23.36 -2.70
CA LEU A 150 22.65 23.35 -2.35
C LEU A 150 22.51 22.96 -0.89
N ASN A 151 21.83 23.79 -0.10
CA ASN A 151 21.35 23.45 1.24
C ASN A 151 19.96 24.04 1.36
N GLY A 152 18.95 23.20 1.54
CA GLY A 152 17.56 23.63 1.57
C GLY A 152 16.73 22.77 2.51
N LYS A 153 15.88 23.44 3.26
CA LYS A 153 14.79 22.84 4.04
C LYS A 153 13.55 23.65 3.79
N GLY A 154 12.41 22.99 3.61
CA GLY A 154 11.16 23.67 3.34
C GLY A 154 10.12 22.74 2.76
N LYS A 155 9.11 23.30 2.13
CA LYS A 155 8.05 22.54 1.45
C LYS A 155 8.34 22.47 -0.03
N GLY A 156 8.28 21.27 -0.58
CA GLY A 156 8.46 20.99 -2.00
C GLY A 156 7.18 20.40 -2.60
N LEU A 157 6.97 20.71 -3.88
CA LEU A 157 5.96 20.09 -4.71
C LEU A 157 6.60 19.75 -6.06
N VAL A 158 6.45 18.49 -6.47
CA VAL A 158 6.87 17.97 -7.77
C VAL A 158 5.63 17.49 -8.49
N GLU A 159 5.44 17.95 -9.72
CA GLU A 159 4.31 17.57 -10.56
C GLU A 159 4.84 16.97 -11.85
N LEU A 160 4.41 15.75 -12.15
CA LEU A 160 4.71 15.06 -13.39
C LEU A 160 3.41 14.85 -14.15
N VAL A 161 3.35 15.36 -15.38
CA VAL A 161 2.22 15.18 -16.28
C VAL A 161 2.53 14.03 -17.24
N ASP A 162 1.52 13.19 -17.49
CA ASP A 162 1.59 12.05 -18.40
C ASP A 162 2.81 11.14 -18.16
N CYS A 163 3.12 10.84 -16.90
CA CYS A 163 4.29 9.99 -16.60
C CYS A 163 3.96 8.50 -16.72
N THR A 164 4.95 7.72 -17.15
CA THR A 164 4.93 6.27 -17.07
C THR A 164 5.66 5.84 -15.80
N ALA A 165 5.11 4.88 -15.07
CA ALA A 165 5.73 4.29 -13.89
C ALA A 165 5.98 2.80 -14.13
N PHE A 166 7.23 2.37 -13.96
CA PHE A 166 7.58 0.96 -13.87
C PHE A 166 7.82 0.60 -12.40
N THR A 167 7.04 -0.34 -11.89
CA THR A 167 7.14 -0.78 -10.50
C THR A 167 7.59 -2.23 -10.45
N LYS A 168 8.58 -2.50 -9.60
CA LYS A 168 9.09 -3.85 -9.33
C LYS A 168 9.03 -4.15 -7.84
N PHE A 169 8.38 -5.25 -7.51
CA PHE A 169 8.25 -5.77 -6.16
C PHE A 169 9.02 -7.07 -6.00
N GLU A 170 9.87 -7.15 -5.00
CA GLU A 170 10.44 -8.41 -4.51
C GLU A 170 9.54 -8.97 -3.41
N ILE A 171 9.12 -10.22 -3.55
CA ILE A 171 8.11 -10.85 -2.70
C ILE A 171 8.67 -12.11 -2.05
N ARG A 172 8.31 -12.29 -0.78
CA ARG A 172 8.48 -13.54 -0.05
C ARG A 172 7.13 -14.05 0.42
N LEU A 173 6.91 -15.36 0.31
CA LEU A 173 5.76 -16.00 0.94
C LEU A 173 6.04 -16.22 2.42
N GLU A 174 5.13 -15.76 3.28
CA GLU A 174 5.15 -16.00 4.72
C GLU A 174 3.89 -16.76 5.12
N LYS A 175 4.08 -17.88 5.81
CA LYS A 175 2.98 -18.63 6.41
C LYS A 175 2.58 -17.92 7.70
N ARG A 176 1.32 -17.51 7.81
CA ARG A 176 0.78 -16.86 9.03
C ARG A 176 0.08 -17.88 9.92
N ASN A 177 -0.31 -17.44 11.12
CA ASN A 177 -0.91 -18.29 12.16
C ASN A 177 -2.16 -19.06 11.70
N ASN A 178 -2.87 -18.57 10.69
CA ASN A 178 -4.02 -19.25 10.07
C ASN A 178 -3.64 -20.35 9.06
N GLY A 179 -2.35 -20.68 8.95
CA GLY A 179 -1.84 -21.71 8.05
C GLY A 179 -1.80 -21.33 6.57
N LYS A 180 -2.32 -20.13 6.19
CA LYS A 180 -2.29 -19.63 4.81
C LYS A 180 -0.96 -18.93 4.50
N ASN A 181 -0.57 -18.96 3.23
CA ASN A 181 0.59 -18.22 2.72
C ASN A 181 0.17 -16.80 2.30
N TYR A 182 0.93 -15.81 2.72
CA TYR A 182 0.75 -14.40 2.36
C TYR A 182 1.97 -13.90 1.61
N ALA A 183 1.73 -13.11 0.56
CA ALA A 183 2.79 -12.37 -0.12
C ALA A 183 3.21 -11.18 0.75
N LYS A 184 4.48 -11.13 1.14
CA LYS A 184 5.10 -9.98 1.79
C LYS A 184 6.05 -9.30 0.82
N ILE A 185 5.85 -8.01 0.63
CA ILE A 185 6.76 -7.16 -0.13
C ILE A 185 8.02 -6.95 0.71
N ILE A 186 9.15 -7.41 0.20
CA ILE A 186 10.47 -7.24 0.80
C ILE A 186 11.09 -5.93 0.33
N LYS A 187 10.94 -5.64 -0.96
CA LYS A 187 11.50 -4.45 -1.59
C LYS A 187 10.58 -3.98 -2.71
N MET A 188 10.50 -2.67 -2.86
CA MET A 188 9.82 -2.02 -3.98
C MET A 188 10.82 -1.07 -4.65
N LYS A 189 10.87 -1.11 -5.97
CA LYS A 189 11.53 -0.11 -6.80
C LYS A 189 10.49 0.50 -7.73
N VAL A 190 10.58 1.82 -7.92
CA VAL A 190 9.70 2.56 -8.81
C VAL A 190 10.59 3.43 -9.69
N ASP A 191 10.49 3.23 -11.00
CA ASP A 191 11.12 4.07 -12.00
C ASP A 191 10.03 4.93 -12.65
N LEU A 192 10.22 6.25 -12.62
CA LEU A 192 9.28 7.23 -13.15
C LEU A 192 9.88 7.89 -14.39
N GLU A 193 9.16 7.83 -15.49
CA GLU A 193 9.54 8.43 -16.76
C GLU A 193 8.47 9.45 -17.17
N PRO A 194 8.75 10.76 -17.06
CA PRO A 194 7.88 11.78 -17.62
C PRO A 194 7.81 11.64 -19.14
N LYS A 195 6.66 11.95 -19.74
CA LYS A 195 6.57 12.02 -21.20
C LYS A 195 7.54 13.09 -21.71
N LYS A 196 8.38 12.72 -22.67
CA LYS A 196 9.22 13.69 -23.39
C LYS A 196 8.29 14.52 -24.27
N ASN A 197 8.30 15.84 -24.04
CA ASN A 197 7.70 16.81 -24.95
C ASN A 197 8.55 16.95 -26.20
#